data_AF-A0A8W8KIY4-F1
#
_entry.id   AF-A0A8W8KIY4-F1
#
_cell.length_a   1.000
_cell.length_b   1.000
_cell.length_c   1.000
_cell.angle_alpha   90.00
_cell.angle_beta   90.00
_cell.angle_gamma   90.00
#
_symmetry.space_group_name_H-M   'P 1'
#
loop_
_entity.id
_entity.type
_entity.pdbx_description
1 polymer ?
#
loop_
_entity_poly.entity_id
_entity_poly.type
_entity_poly.pdbx_seq_one_letter_code
_entity_poly.pdbx_strand_id
1 'polypeptide(L)' 'ILSSLSITHASDVLDMPVDPNEPTYCLCHQVSYGEMIGCDNPDCPIEWFHFACVGLTMKPKGKWFCPRCTEERKKK' A
#
# COMPACT_ATOMS: atom_id res chain seq x y z
N ILE A 1 34.06 29.14 30.08
CA ILE A 1 33.65 29.03 28.66
C ILE A 1 33.92 27.60 28.20
N LEU A 2 32.89 26.94 27.66
CA LEU A 2 32.82 25.52 27.26
C LEU A 2 32.44 24.49 28.35
N SER A 3 31.14 24.19 28.39
CA SER A 3 30.50 22.88 28.58
C SER A 3 29.01 23.14 28.83
N SER A 4 28.08 22.82 27.94
CA SER A 4 27.50 21.49 27.88
C SER A 4 26.65 21.29 26.61
N LEU A 5 26.73 20.09 26.07
CA LEU A 5 25.95 19.54 24.95
C LEU A 5 24.45 19.48 25.28
N SER A 6 23.60 19.79 24.32
CA SER A 6 22.26 19.16 24.21
C SER A 6 21.71 19.33 22.79
N ILE A 7 22.01 18.32 21.97
CA ILE A 7 21.15 17.69 20.96
C ILE A 7 19.78 18.39 20.80
N THR A 8 19.65 19.30 19.85
CA THR A 8 18.33 19.77 19.40
C THR A 8 17.73 18.72 18.48
N HIS A 9 17.00 17.81 19.14
CA HIS A 9 15.86 17.01 18.70
C HIS A 9 15.83 16.50 17.24
N ALA A 10 16.03 15.19 17.10
CA ALA A 10 15.65 14.40 15.92
C ALA A 10 14.11 14.24 15.78
N SER A 11 13.35 15.31 16.00
CA SER A 11 11.89 15.26 16.18
C SER A 11 11.09 16.14 15.22
N ASP A 12 11.76 16.92 14.37
CA ASP A 12 11.10 17.86 13.43
C ASP A 12 10.72 17.23 12.07
N VAL A 13 10.51 15.91 11.99
CA VAL A 13 10.17 15.22 10.72
C VAL A 13 8.77 14.58 10.73
N LEU A 14 8.03 14.58 11.84
CA LEU A 14 6.84 13.73 11.99
C LEU A 14 5.49 14.46 12.11
N ASP A 15 5.28 15.54 11.34
CA ASP A 15 3.93 16.10 11.17
C ASP A 15 3.74 16.78 9.80
N MET A 16 3.97 16.05 8.70
CA MET A 16 3.38 16.46 7.42
C MET A 16 1.96 15.89 7.34
N PRO A 17 0.93 16.73 7.17
CA PRO A 17 -0.44 16.27 7.07
C PRO A 17 -0.59 15.34 5.87
N VAL A 18 -1.25 14.19 6.06
CA VAL A 18 -1.65 13.31 4.95
C VAL A 18 -2.53 14.12 4.00
N ASP A 19 -2.14 14.19 2.74
CA ASP A 19 -2.92 14.90 1.73
C ASP A 19 -4.28 14.19 1.55
N PRO A 20 -5.41 14.83 1.89
CA PRO A 20 -6.73 14.20 1.78
C PRO A 20 -7.14 13.92 0.33
N ASN A 21 -6.39 14.42 -0.66
CA ASN A 21 -6.62 14.18 -2.08
C ASN A 21 -5.83 12.96 -2.60
N GLU A 22 -5.00 12.33 -1.77
CA GLU A 22 -4.26 11.14 -2.19
C GLU A 22 -5.24 9.96 -2.41
N PRO A 23 -5.20 9.30 -3.58
CA PRO A 23 -6.11 8.21 -3.89
C PRO A 23 -5.88 7.01 -2.97
N THR A 24 -6.97 6.41 -2.50
CA THR A 24 -6.94 5.17 -1.73
C THR A 24 -7.11 3.95 -2.62
N TYR A 25 -6.37 2.89 -2.31
CA TYR A 25 -6.37 1.62 -3.01
C TYR A 25 -6.62 0.46 -2.04
N CYS A 26 -6.53 -0.75 -2.57
CA CYS A 26 -6.62 -2.00 -1.83
C CYS A 26 -7.98 -2.21 -1.13
N LEU A 27 -8.11 -3.38 -0.53
CA LEU A 27 -9.27 -3.77 0.29
C LEU A 27 -9.33 -2.96 1.60
N CYS A 28 -8.20 -2.40 2.04
CA CYS A 28 -8.09 -1.65 3.28
C CYS A 28 -8.42 -0.16 3.12
N HIS A 29 -8.70 0.32 1.90
CA HIS A 29 -9.01 1.73 1.62
C HIS A 29 -7.93 2.69 2.16
N GLN A 30 -6.67 2.35 1.92
CA GLN A 30 -5.52 3.17 2.33
C GLN A 30 -4.74 3.61 1.10
N VAL A 31 -3.95 4.67 1.25
CA VAL A 31 -3.03 5.15 0.22
C VAL A 31 -2.02 4.06 -0.18
N SER A 32 -1.31 4.29 -1.27
CA SER A 32 -0.22 3.39 -1.68
C SER A 32 0.92 3.41 -0.64
N TYR A 33 1.34 2.24 -0.19
CA TYR A 33 2.51 2.10 0.69
C TYR A 33 3.15 0.72 0.49
N GLY A 34 4.46 0.62 0.75
CA GLY A 34 5.19 -0.64 0.64
C GLY A 34 5.09 -1.28 -0.75
N GLU A 35 5.04 -2.62 -0.78
CA GLU A 35 4.89 -3.39 -2.02
C GLU A 35 3.42 -3.54 -2.43
N MET A 36 3.16 -3.27 -3.72
CA MET A 36 1.83 -3.36 -4.31
C MET A 36 1.80 -4.23 -5.56
N ILE A 37 0.66 -4.87 -5.80
CA ILE A 37 0.37 -5.68 -6.99
C ILE A 37 -0.90 -5.19 -7.68
N GLY A 38 -0.87 -5.19 -9.01
CA GLY A 38 -2.02 -4.93 -9.86
C GLY A 38 -2.79 -6.20 -10.16
N CYS A 39 -4.12 -6.17 -10.13
CA CYS A 39 -4.98 -7.24 -10.61
C CYS A 39 -5.00 -7.23 -12.15
N ASP A 40 -4.70 -8.37 -12.78
CA ASP A 40 -4.69 -8.52 -14.25
C ASP A 40 -6.09 -8.55 -14.89
N ASN A 41 -7.16 -8.37 -14.10
CA ASN A 41 -8.50 -8.16 -14.65
C ASN A 41 -8.68 -6.67 -15.00
N PRO A 42 -8.81 -6.29 -16.29
CA PRO A 42 -8.94 -4.89 -16.69
C PRO A 42 -10.24 -4.24 -16.17
N ASP A 43 -11.24 -5.05 -15.82
CA ASP A 43 -12.50 -4.57 -15.23
C ASP A 43 -12.47 -4.59 -13.68
N CYS A 44 -11.28 -4.71 -13.06
CA CYS A 44 -11.17 -4.71 -11.60
C CYS A 44 -11.41 -3.30 -11.05
N PRO A 45 -12.39 -3.06 -10.17
CA PRO A 45 -12.70 -1.71 -9.69
C PRO A 45 -11.67 -1.12 -8.73
N ILE A 46 -10.79 -1.94 -8.15
CA ILE A 46 -9.77 -1.51 -7.17
C ILE A 46 -8.38 -1.44 -7.82
N GLU A 47 -8.11 -2.32 -8.78
CA GLU A 47 -6.85 -2.47 -9.54
C GLU A 47 -5.60 -2.81 -8.70
N TRP A 48 -5.34 -2.11 -7.60
CA TRP A 48 -4.10 -2.18 -6.82
C TRP A 48 -4.28 -2.66 -5.39
N PHE A 49 -3.37 -3.51 -4.93
CA PHE A 49 -3.44 -4.17 -3.62
C PHE A 49 -2.07 -4.22 -2.94
N HIS A 50 -2.02 -3.99 -1.64
CA HIS A 50 -0.81 -4.20 -0.85
C HIS A 50 -0.52 -5.69 -0.70
N PHE A 51 0.74 -6.08 -0.83
CA PHE A 51 1.18 -7.46 -0.67
C PHE A 51 0.68 -8.08 0.64
N ALA A 52 0.87 -7.38 1.75
CA ALA A 52 0.43 -7.81 3.08
C ALA A 52 -1.09 -8.04 3.17
N CYS A 53 -1.90 -7.20 2.52
CA CYS A 53 -3.36 -7.32 2.54
C CYS A 53 -3.87 -8.52 1.74
N VAL A 54 -3.09 -9.02 0.76
CA VAL A 54 -3.47 -10.17 -0.08
C VAL A 54 -2.59 -11.40 0.18
N GLY A 55 -1.81 -11.41 1.27
CA GLY A 55 -0.99 -12.55 1.67
C GLY A 55 0.19 -12.85 0.75
N LEU A 56 0.68 -11.85 0.02
CA LEU A 56 1.90 -11.97 -0.77
C LEU A 56 3.11 -11.49 0.04
N THR A 57 4.23 -12.18 -0.13
CA THR A 57 5.54 -11.78 0.42
C THR A 57 6.57 -11.51 -0.67
N MET A 58 6.24 -11.84 -1.92
CA MET A 58 7.08 -11.66 -3.09
C MET A 58 6.21 -11.58 -4.34
N LYS A 59 6.71 -10.89 -5.36
CA LYS A 59 5.99 -10.72 -6.63
C LYS A 59 5.75 -12.10 -7.29
N PRO A 60 4.49 -12.49 -7.53
CA PRO A 60 4.18 -13.74 -8.22
C PRO A 60 4.66 -13.68 -9.67
N LYS A 61 4.96 -14.85 -10.24
CA LYS A 61 5.30 -14.98 -11.65
C LYS A 61 4.03 -15.08 -12.49
N GLY A 62 3.96 -14.31 -13.56
CA GLY A 62 2.82 -14.31 -14.47
C GLY A 62 1.65 -13.48 -13.95
N LYS A 63 0.43 -13.83 -14.40
CA LYS A 63 -0.79 -13.08 -14.08
C LYS A 63 -1.23 -13.33 -12.64
N TRP A 64 -1.69 -12.28 -11.98
CA TRP A 64 -2.27 -12.35 -10.65
C TRP A 64 -3.65 -11.69 -10.64
N PHE A 65 -4.59 -12.28 -9.91
CA PHE A 65 -5.95 -11.78 -9.78
C PHE A 65 -6.28 -11.62 -8.30
N CYS A 66 -6.93 -10.50 -7.95
CA CYS A 66 -7.35 -10.25 -6.58
C CYS A 66 -8.38 -11.29 -6.09
N PRO A 67 -8.60 -11.42 -4.78
CA PRO A 67 -9.55 -12.40 -4.23
C PRO A 67 -10.94 -12.31 -4.85
N ARG A 68 -11.46 -11.09 -5.04
CA ARG A 68 -12.77 -10.86 -5.67
C ARG A 68 -12.82 -11.39 -7.11
N CYS A 69 -11.87 -11.00 -7.96
CA CYS A 69 -11.86 -11.43 -9.37
C CYS A 69 -11.59 -12.93 -9.51
N THR A 70 -10.85 -13.53 -8.57
CA THR A 70 -10.65 -14.98 -8.53
C THR A 70 -11.95 -15.73 -8.26
N GLU A 71 -12.75 -15.28 -7.30
CA GLU A 71 -14.04 -15.90 -6.98
C GLU A 71 -15.08 -15.73 -8.09
N GLU A 72 -15.17 -14.54 -8.71
CA GLU A 72 -16.11 -14.30 -9.80
C GLU A 72 -15.82 -15.19 -11.03
N ARG A 73 -14.55 -15.51 -11.30
CA ARG A 73 -14.18 -16.42 -12.39
C ARG A 73 -14.55 -17.89 -12.14
N LYS A 74 -14.68 -18.32 -10.88
CA LYS A 74 -15.05 -19.71 -10.54
C LYS A 74 -16.55 -19.98 -10.66
N LYS A 75 -17.38 -18.93 -10.61
CA LYS A 75 -18.84 -19.01 -10.71
C LYS A 75 -19.34 -19.07 -12.16
N LYS A 76 -18.44 -18.96 -13.13
CA LYS A 76 -18.73 -18.94 -14.57
C LYS A 76 -18.21 -20.21 -15.21
#